data_AF-A0AA43JUX2-F1
#
_entry.id   AF-A0AA43JUX2-F1
#
_cell.length_a   1.000
_cell.length_b   1.000
_cell.length_c   1.000
_cell.angle_alpha   90.00
_cell.angle_beta   90.00
_cell.angle_gamma   90.00
#
_symmetry.space_group_name_H-M   'P 1'
#
loop_
_entity.id
_entity.type
_entity.pdbx_description
1 polymer ?
#
loop_
_entity_poly.entity_id
_entity_poly.type
_entity_poly.pdbx_seq_one_letter_code
_entity_poly.pdbx_strand_id
1 'polypeptide(L)'
;MSHGSHLSDILAPRSRFYQGPFGRICPDLAPWHPEVPDLDAHLLQVSDQQMLELPGKTPGEIASDPALIAQLEGRFGSGTPAGYTYFGQFIDHDITFDPTSSLMRSNDPDRLLNFRTPRLDLDNVYGRGPADQPYLYDEESNHRKLLVGRVEGTALRDLPRNSQGRALIGDMRNDENSMVSQLQLAFLLAHNELVDRATAAGATDPFEAARRTLRWLYQYIVWYDFVARVTMDKIHSCALVLESLCGGRKGWTPGLRDVYQWKHDPFMP
;
A
#
# COMPACT_ATOMS: atom_id res chain seq x y z
N MET A 1 35.31 1.97 -12.53
CA MET A 1 34.76 0.86 -13.34
C MET A 1 33.27 0.82 -13.10
N SER A 2 32.49 1.09 -14.14
CA SER A 2 31.02 1.16 -14.11
C SER A 2 30.46 -0.23 -14.40
N HIS A 3 29.65 -0.78 -13.50
CA HIS A 3 28.81 -1.95 -13.79
C HIS A 3 27.45 -1.80 -13.12
N GLY A 4 26.47 -1.52 -13.97
CA GLY A 4 25.06 -1.42 -13.67
C GLY A 4 24.34 -1.07 -14.97
N SER A 5 24.40 -1.95 -15.97
CA SER A 5 23.68 -1.79 -17.22
C SER A 5 22.19 -1.84 -16.94
N HIS A 6 21.53 -0.69 -16.98
CA HIS A 6 20.09 -0.56 -16.88
C HIS A 6 19.44 -1.28 -18.07
N LEU A 7 18.78 -2.40 -17.79
CA LEU A 7 17.81 -2.98 -18.70
C LEU A 7 16.54 -2.12 -18.60
N SER A 8 16.22 -1.43 -19.70
CA SER A 8 15.10 -0.51 -19.95
C SER A 8 15.11 0.84 -19.21
N ASP A 9 15.58 1.87 -19.92
CA ASP A 9 15.36 3.30 -19.63
C ASP A 9 13.89 3.69 -19.90
N ILE A 10 12.98 3.19 -19.08
CA ILE A 10 11.68 3.85 -18.89
C ILE A 10 11.85 4.81 -17.72
N LEU A 11 12.62 5.88 -17.95
CA LEU A 11 12.59 7.05 -17.08
C LEU A 11 11.24 7.71 -17.27
N ALA A 12 10.52 7.87 -16.18
CA ALA A 12 9.26 8.56 -16.26
C ALA A 12 9.44 10.03 -16.60
N PRO A 13 8.73 10.57 -17.61
CA PRO A 13 8.84 11.99 -17.88
C PRO A 13 8.23 12.71 -16.71
N ARG A 14 9.00 13.66 -16.20
CA ARG A 14 8.52 14.63 -15.24
C ARG A 14 7.48 15.51 -15.95
N SER A 15 6.30 15.65 -15.36
CA SER A 15 5.27 16.55 -15.87
C SER A 15 5.87 17.94 -16.13
N ARG A 16 5.57 18.52 -17.29
CA ARG A 16 5.89 19.93 -17.59
C ARG A 16 4.90 20.91 -16.94
N PHE A 17 3.78 20.39 -16.43
CA PHE A 17 2.71 21.12 -15.79
C PHE A 17 2.45 20.54 -14.40
N TYR A 18 3.35 20.76 -13.45
CA TYR A 18 3.06 20.85 -12.01
C TYR A 18 4.40 21.00 -11.27
N GLN A 19 4.84 22.23 -11.07
CA GLN A 19 5.53 22.57 -9.84
C GLN A 19 4.48 23.29 -9.00
N GLY A 20 3.73 22.51 -8.22
CA GLY A 20 2.68 22.98 -7.33
C GLY A 20 2.60 22.01 -6.14
N PRO A 21 2.33 22.52 -4.93
CA PRO A 21 2.38 21.74 -3.69
C PRO A 21 1.41 20.56 -3.71
N PHE A 22 1.89 19.39 -3.30
CA PHE A 22 1.09 18.18 -3.18
C PHE A 22 -0.05 18.38 -2.16
N GLY A 23 -1.23 17.79 -2.41
CA GLY A 23 -2.36 17.83 -1.47
C GLY A 23 -3.34 19.01 -1.61
N ARG A 24 -3.11 19.99 -2.49
CA ARG A 24 -4.15 20.96 -2.88
C ARG A 24 -4.70 20.63 -4.27
N ILE A 25 -5.88 20.02 -4.29
CA ILE A 25 -6.65 19.81 -5.53
C ILE A 25 -7.01 21.15 -6.19
N CYS A 26 -7.26 22.19 -5.38
CA CYS A 26 -7.54 23.55 -5.83
C CYS A 26 -6.70 24.56 -5.03
N PRO A 27 -5.45 24.84 -5.43
CA PRO A 27 -4.52 25.67 -4.64
C PRO A 27 -4.99 27.11 -4.43
N ASP A 28 -5.72 27.64 -5.41
CA ASP A 28 -6.26 29.01 -5.41
C ASP A 28 -7.68 29.12 -4.84
N LEU A 29 -8.29 28.00 -4.44
CA LEU A 29 -9.62 28.01 -3.84
C LEU A 29 -9.49 28.34 -2.35
N ALA A 30 -10.15 29.41 -1.91
CA ALA A 30 -10.24 29.72 -0.49
C ALA A 30 -10.89 28.52 0.25
N PRO A 31 -10.37 28.09 1.41
CA PRO A 31 -10.97 27.02 2.18
C PRO A 31 -12.40 27.42 2.55
N TRP A 32 -13.34 26.54 2.23
CA TRP A 32 -14.72 26.74 2.65
C TRP A 32 -14.82 26.51 4.16
N HIS A 33 -15.25 27.53 4.89
CA HIS A 33 -15.54 27.45 6.32
C HIS A 33 -17.03 27.71 6.51
N PRO A 34 -17.85 26.72 6.90
CA PRO A 34 -19.25 26.97 7.18
C PRO A 34 -19.37 27.90 8.39
N GLU A 35 -20.23 28.91 8.32
CA GLU A 35 -20.50 29.83 9.43
C GLU A 35 -21.40 29.15 10.47
N VAL A 36 -20.84 28.18 11.20
CA VAL A 36 -21.53 27.43 12.26
C VAL A 36 -20.84 27.63 13.61
N PRO A 37 -21.58 27.72 14.73
CA PRO A 37 -21.01 28.04 16.04
C PRO A 37 -20.04 27.00 16.58
N ASP A 38 -20.25 25.73 16.21
CA ASP A 38 -19.43 24.58 16.57
C ASP A 38 -19.31 23.68 15.34
N LEU A 39 -18.16 23.75 14.67
CA LEU A 39 -17.91 23.04 13.43
C LEU A 39 -17.91 21.52 13.63
N ASP A 40 -17.33 21.04 14.72
CA ASP A 40 -17.22 19.60 14.99
C ASP A 40 -18.59 19.02 15.31
N ALA A 41 -19.37 19.69 16.16
CA ALA A 41 -20.74 19.27 16.45
C ALA A 41 -21.64 19.32 15.21
N HIS A 42 -21.47 20.33 14.36
CA HIS A 42 -22.21 20.44 13.10
C HIS A 42 -21.84 19.32 12.12
N LEU A 43 -20.55 19.02 11.93
CA LEU A 43 -20.09 17.94 11.07
C LEU A 43 -20.52 16.57 11.61
N LEU A 44 -20.50 16.35 12.93
CA LEU A 44 -21.07 15.16 13.55
C LEU A 44 -22.55 15.03 13.24
N GLN A 45 -23.31 16.10 13.40
CA GLN A 45 -24.74 16.11 13.09
C GLN A 45 -25.01 15.83 11.61
N VAL A 46 -24.21 16.40 10.70
CA VAL A 46 -24.30 16.13 9.26
C VAL A 46 -23.98 14.66 8.97
N SER A 47 -22.93 14.11 9.59
CA SER A 47 -22.59 12.68 9.45
C SER A 47 -23.74 11.80 9.94
N ASP A 48 -24.25 12.06 11.14
CA ASP A 48 -25.33 11.27 11.76
C ASP A 48 -26.65 11.38 11.01
N GLN A 49 -26.93 12.49 10.33
CA GLN A 49 -28.19 12.70 9.61
C GLN A 49 -28.11 12.38 8.11
N GLN A 50 -26.94 12.56 7.48
CA GLN A 50 -26.80 12.56 6.03
C GLN A 50 -25.85 11.45 5.53
N MET A 51 -24.92 10.96 6.34
CA MET A 51 -24.03 9.83 6.01
C MET A 51 -24.60 8.50 6.54
N LEU A 52 -25.91 8.31 6.43
CA LEU A 52 -26.59 7.06 6.81
C LEU A 52 -26.79 6.17 5.58
N GLU A 53 -26.31 4.93 5.62
CA GLU A 53 -26.58 3.93 4.57
C GLU A 53 -28.08 3.64 4.40
N LEU A 54 -28.84 3.79 5.49
CA LEU A 54 -30.29 3.68 5.55
C LEU A 54 -30.87 4.83 6.37
N PRO A 55 -31.49 5.84 5.72
CA PRO A 55 -32.09 6.97 6.41
C PRO A 55 -33.08 6.53 7.49
N GLY A 56 -32.90 7.03 8.72
CA GLY A 56 -33.78 6.73 9.86
C GLY A 56 -33.49 5.41 10.58
N LYS A 57 -32.40 4.70 10.24
CA LYS A 57 -31.92 3.54 11.01
C LYS A 57 -30.47 3.75 11.44
N THR A 58 -30.20 3.46 12.71
CA THR A 58 -28.85 3.46 13.28
C THR A 58 -28.08 2.19 12.89
N PRO A 59 -26.73 2.19 12.90
CA PRO A 59 -25.94 0.98 12.67
C PRO A 59 -26.30 -0.19 13.60
N GLY A 60 -26.64 0.10 14.87
CA GLY A 60 -27.07 -0.92 15.83
C GLY A 60 -28.42 -1.56 15.49
N GLU A 61 -29.39 -0.78 15.00
CA GLU A 61 -30.68 -1.29 14.53
C GLU A 61 -30.53 -2.15 13.28
N ILE A 62 -29.61 -1.78 12.37
CA ILE A 62 -29.29 -2.57 11.18
C ILE A 62 -28.64 -3.90 11.59
N ALA A 63 -27.62 -3.86 12.46
CA ALA A 63 -26.90 -5.04 12.94
C ALA A 63 -27.80 -6.02 13.72
N SER A 64 -28.92 -5.54 14.26
CA SER A 64 -29.88 -6.35 15.03
C SER A 64 -31.03 -6.91 14.19
N ASP A 65 -31.11 -6.59 12.89
CA ASP A 65 -32.18 -7.02 11.99
C ASP A 65 -31.64 -7.93 10.87
N PRO A 66 -31.70 -9.27 11.04
CA PRO A 66 -31.16 -10.22 10.07
C PRO A 66 -31.81 -10.13 8.68
N ALA A 67 -33.08 -9.73 8.60
CA ALA A 67 -33.78 -9.60 7.31
C ALA A 67 -33.25 -8.38 6.54
N LEU A 68 -33.00 -7.28 7.25
CA LEU A 68 -32.39 -6.09 6.67
C LEU A 68 -30.93 -6.34 6.27
N ILE A 69 -30.16 -7.08 7.08
CA ILE A 69 -28.80 -7.51 6.71
C ILE A 69 -28.83 -8.30 5.41
N ALA A 70 -29.68 -9.32 5.29
CA ALA A 70 -29.79 -10.13 4.08
C ALA A 70 -30.19 -9.30 2.85
N GLN A 71 -31.05 -8.29 3.03
CA GLN A 71 -31.42 -7.36 1.97
C GLN A 71 -30.22 -6.49 1.53
N LEU A 72 -29.45 -5.97 2.47
CA LEU A 72 -28.26 -5.17 2.19
C LEU A 72 -27.16 -6.00 1.54
N GLU A 73 -26.91 -7.21 2.02
CA GLU A 73 -25.98 -8.16 1.41
C GLU A 73 -26.40 -8.52 -0.02
N GLY A 74 -27.70 -8.71 -0.28
CA GLY A 74 -28.20 -8.95 -1.64
C GLY A 74 -28.02 -7.76 -2.58
N ARG A 75 -27.96 -6.53 -2.04
CA ARG A 75 -27.85 -5.29 -2.83
C ARG A 75 -26.40 -4.82 -3.02
N PHE A 76 -25.60 -4.90 -1.97
CA PHE A 76 -24.26 -4.31 -1.88
C PHE A 76 -23.16 -5.36 -1.67
N GLY A 77 -23.52 -6.61 -1.40
CA GLY A 77 -22.58 -7.69 -1.23
C GLY A 77 -21.75 -7.92 -2.49
N SER A 78 -20.45 -8.11 -2.27
CA SER A 78 -19.51 -8.51 -3.32
C SER A 78 -19.11 -9.97 -3.11
N GLY A 79 -18.92 -10.71 -4.20
CA GLY A 79 -18.29 -12.03 -4.16
C GLY A 79 -16.79 -11.98 -3.81
N THR A 80 -16.23 -10.78 -3.70
CA THR A 80 -14.83 -10.57 -3.31
C THR A 80 -14.67 -10.76 -1.80
N PRO A 81 -13.77 -11.66 -1.34
CA PRO A 81 -13.52 -11.84 0.08
C PRO A 81 -13.04 -10.53 0.73
N ALA A 82 -13.54 -10.23 1.94
CA ALA A 82 -13.20 -8.99 2.66
C ALA A 82 -11.69 -8.80 2.91
N GLY A 83 -10.90 -9.88 2.89
CA GLY A 83 -9.43 -9.80 2.98
C GLY A 83 -8.79 -8.95 1.88
N TYR A 84 -9.39 -8.86 0.69
CA TYR A 84 -8.88 -8.03 -0.40
C TYR A 84 -8.98 -6.53 -0.08
N THR A 85 -9.90 -6.10 0.79
CA THR A 85 -9.94 -4.70 1.26
C THR A 85 -8.66 -4.33 2.00
N TYR A 86 -8.25 -5.17 2.96
CA TYR A 86 -7.04 -4.94 3.75
C TYR A 86 -5.76 -5.14 2.92
N PHE A 87 -5.77 -6.08 1.97
CA PHE A 87 -4.64 -6.24 1.05
C PHE A 87 -4.52 -5.05 0.10
N GLY A 88 -5.65 -4.48 -0.36
CA GLY A 88 -5.67 -3.23 -1.12
C GLY A 88 -5.07 -2.06 -0.34
N GLN A 89 -5.40 -1.94 0.94
CA GLN A 89 -4.79 -0.94 1.84
C GLN A 89 -3.27 -1.17 1.97
N PHE A 90 -2.82 -2.42 2.15
CA PHE A 90 -1.40 -2.75 2.20
C PHE A 90 -0.65 -2.36 0.91
N ILE A 91 -1.26 -2.61 -0.26
CA ILE A 91 -0.72 -2.21 -1.56
C ILE A 91 -0.67 -0.70 -1.69
N ASP A 92 -1.74 -0.01 -1.31
CA ASP A 92 -1.79 1.44 -1.31
C ASP A 92 -0.62 2.01 -0.49
N HIS A 93 -0.41 1.48 0.71
CA HIS A 93 0.69 1.93 1.56
C HIS A 93 2.08 1.74 0.93
N ASP A 94 2.28 0.72 0.09
CA ASP A 94 3.55 0.51 -0.64
C ASP A 94 3.73 1.50 -1.81
N ILE A 95 2.66 1.88 -2.51
CA ILE A 95 2.77 2.78 -3.67
C ILE A 95 2.63 4.27 -3.32
N THR A 96 2.02 4.60 -2.16
CA THR A 96 1.71 5.97 -1.74
C THR A 96 2.56 6.49 -0.57
N PHE A 97 3.53 5.72 -0.07
CA PHE A 97 4.27 6.13 1.13
C PHE A 97 5.03 7.45 0.96
N ASP A 98 4.53 8.47 1.66
CA ASP A 98 5.21 9.74 1.87
C ASP A 98 5.77 9.80 3.32
N PRO A 99 7.07 9.53 3.51
CA PRO A 99 7.70 9.61 4.83
C PRO A 99 7.77 11.03 5.41
N THR A 100 7.35 12.07 4.68
CA THR A 100 7.24 13.44 5.20
C THR A 100 5.90 13.74 5.86
N SER A 101 4.90 12.88 5.70
CA SER A 101 3.59 13.02 6.36
C SER A 101 3.62 12.46 7.79
N SER A 102 4.31 13.16 8.69
CA SER A 102 4.09 12.97 10.12
C SER A 102 2.89 13.82 10.54
N LEU A 103 1.80 13.19 11.00
CA LEU A 103 0.58 13.78 11.58
C LEU A 103 0.80 14.89 12.65
N MET A 104 2.04 15.09 13.12
CA MET A 104 2.41 16.04 14.18
C MET A 104 3.53 17.03 13.82
N ARG A 105 4.08 17.03 12.59
CA ARG A 105 4.77 18.25 12.13
C ARG A 105 3.72 19.09 11.46
N SER A 106 3.69 20.38 11.80
CA SER A 106 3.07 21.41 10.98
C SER A 106 3.36 21.07 9.52
N ASN A 107 2.37 20.52 8.82
CA ASN A 107 2.48 20.18 7.41
C ASN A 107 2.88 21.49 6.74
N ASP A 108 4.11 21.55 6.25
CA ASP A 108 4.55 22.62 5.37
C ASP A 108 4.12 22.18 3.97
N PRO A 109 2.93 22.61 3.49
CA PRO A 109 2.40 22.17 2.21
C PRO A 109 3.36 22.48 1.04
N ASP A 110 4.30 23.42 1.23
CA ASP A 110 5.25 23.85 0.21
C ASP A 110 6.47 22.91 0.10
N ARG A 111 6.57 21.84 0.91
CA ARG A 111 7.75 20.95 1.00
C ARG A 111 7.49 19.47 0.73
N LEU A 112 6.31 19.10 0.22
CA LEU A 112 5.98 17.72 -0.16
C LEU A 112 6.66 17.34 -1.50
N LEU A 113 7.96 17.13 -1.46
CA LEU A 113 8.68 16.41 -2.51
C LEU A 113 8.49 14.92 -2.24
N ASN A 114 7.73 14.23 -3.08
CA ASN A 114 7.65 12.77 -3.01
C ASN A 114 9.04 12.18 -3.34
N PHE A 115 9.81 11.83 -2.30
CA PHE A 115 11.19 11.37 -2.41
C PHE A 115 11.30 9.86 -2.74
N ARG A 116 10.22 9.19 -3.15
CA ARG A 116 10.23 7.76 -3.50
C ARG A 116 9.48 7.44 -4.79
N THR A 117 9.85 6.29 -5.36
CA THR A 117 9.38 5.82 -6.67
C THR A 117 8.05 5.09 -6.51
N PRO A 118 6.99 5.39 -7.29
CA PRO A 118 5.72 4.68 -7.23
C PRO A 118 5.88 3.26 -7.80
N ARG A 119 6.39 2.34 -7.00
CA ARG A 119 6.76 0.98 -7.40
C ARG A 119 6.28 -0.01 -6.36
N LEU A 120 5.91 -1.19 -6.84
CA LEU A 120 5.61 -2.34 -6.00
C LEU A 120 6.92 -2.98 -5.52
N ASP A 121 7.65 -2.32 -4.62
CA ASP A 121 8.97 -2.77 -4.15
C ASP A 121 9.07 -3.08 -2.65
N LEU A 122 7.92 -3.11 -1.96
CA LEU A 122 7.75 -3.45 -0.55
C LEU A 122 8.51 -2.48 0.37
N ASP A 123 8.45 -1.20 0.05
CA ASP A 123 9.11 -0.17 0.83
C ASP A 123 8.46 -0.01 2.23
N ASN A 124 7.17 -0.29 2.33
CA ASN A 124 6.40 -0.36 3.57
C ASN A 124 6.87 -1.50 4.50
N VAL A 125 7.56 -2.51 3.95
CA VAL A 125 8.19 -3.61 4.69
C VAL A 125 9.66 -3.32 4.99
N TYR A 126 10.43 -2.91 3.98
CA TYR A 126 11.89 -2.77 4.08
C TYR A 126 12.35 -1.37 4.50
N GLY A 127 11.46 -0.39 4.58
CA GLY A 127 11.79 1.00 4.90
C GLY A 127 12.89 1.56 4.00
N ARG A 128 13.97 2.06 4.59
CA ARG A 128 15.19 2.54 3.90
C ARG A 128 16.29 1.49 3.79
N GLY A 129 16.07 0.27 4.26
CA GLY A 129 17.08 -0.78 4.29
C GLY A 129 17.88 -0.84 5.60
N PRO A 130 18.65 -1.93 5.82
CA PRO A 130 19.34 -2.19 7.10
C PRO A 130 20.49 -1.22 7.40
N ALA A 131 21.04 -0.55 6.39
CA ALA A 131 22.08 0.46 6.60
C ALA A 131 21.53 1.77 7.20
N ASP A 132 20.33 2.17 6.78
CA ASP A 132 19.68 3.43 7.20
C ASP A 132 18.78 3.22 8.43
N GLN A 133 18.11 2.06 8.53
CA GLN A 133 17.15 1.73 9.58
C GLN A 133 17.43 0.34 10.17
N PRO A 134 18.61 0.13 10.79
CA PRO A 134 19.01 -1.18 11.32
C PRO A 134 18.04 -1.73 12.37
N TYR A 135 17.34 -0.86 13.10
CA TYR A 135 16.36 -1.23 14.13
C TYR A 135 15.12 -1.98 13.60
N LEU A 136 14.89 -2.01 12.28
CA LEU A 136 13.84 -2.83 11.65
C LEU A 136 14.28 -4.28 11.40
N TYR A 137 15.56 -4.57 11.61
CA TYR A 137 16.19 -5.84 11.25
C TYR A 137 16.72 -6.55 12.49
N ASP A 138 16.77 -7.88 12.39
CA ASP A 138 17.26 -8.73 13.45
C ASP A 138 18.80 -8.73 13.47
N GLU A 139 19.38 -8.21 14.56
CA GLU A 139 20.83 -8.10 14.76
C GLU A 139 21.51 -9.47 14.78
N GLU A 140 20.86 -10.50 15.36
CA GLU A 140 21.41 -11.86 15.44
C GLU A 140 21.62 -12.48 14.05
N SER A 141 20.80 -12.08 13.08
CA SER A 141 20.93 -12.48 11.68
C SER A 141 21.96 -11.68 10.88
N ASN A 142 22.69 -10.76 11.53
CA ASN A 142 23.50 -9.72 10.87
C ASN A 142 22.65 -8.87 9.90
N HIS A 143 21.48 -8.45 10.38
CA HIS A 143 20.48 -7.65 9.65
C HIS A 143 19.95 -8.27 8.33
N ARG A 144 20.07 -9.60 8.17
CA ARG A 144 19.52 -10.31 7.00
C ARG A 144 18.03 -10.61 7.16
N LYS A 145 17.53 -10.73 8.38
CA LYS A 145 16.11 -10.95 8.69
C LYS A 145 15.48 -9.66 9.21
N LEU A 146 14.18 -9.53 9.01
CA LEU A 146 13.37 -8.49 9.62
C LEU A 146 13.07 -8.87 11.07
N LEU A 147 13.05 -7.86 11.94
CA LEU A 147 12.75 -8.03 13.35
C LEU A 147 11.30 -8.45 13.55
N VAL A 148 11.06 -9.46 14.39
CA VAL A 148 9.72 -9.99 14.69
C VAL A 148 9.52 -10.01 16.20
N GLY A 149 8.40 -9.45 16.64
CA GLY A 149 7.99 -9.42 18.04
C GLY A 149 7.18 -10.65 18.42
N ARG A 150 6.64 -10.61 19.64
CA ARG A 150 5.71 -11.60 20.17
C ARG A 150 4.64 -10.90 20.99
N VAL A 151 3.45 -11.48 21.02
CA VAL A 151 2.40 -11.04 21.95
C VAL A 151 2.85 -11.38 23.37
N GLU A 152 2.85 -10.39 24.25
CA GLU A 152 3.28 -10.52 25.64
C GLU A 152 2.57 -11.70 26.34
N GLY A 153 3.35 -12.51 27.05
CA GLY A 153 2.83 -13.68 27.76
C GLY A 153 2.46 -14.88 26.86
N THR A 154 2.75 -14.84 25.56
CA THR A 154 2.43 -15.95 24.63
C THR A 154 3.62 -16.34 23.73
N ALA A 155 3.47 -17.47 23.03
CA ALA A 155 4.39 -17.88 21.97
C ALA A 155 4.00 -17.32 20.58
N LEU A 156 2.90 -16.57 20.48
CA LEU A 156 2.41 -16.05 19.22
C LEU A 156 3.31 -14.91 18.73
N ARG A 157 3.64 -14.96 17.44
CA ARG A 157 4.43 -13.92 16.77
C ARG A 157 3.55 -12.68 16.56
N ASP A 158 4.16 -11.51 16.70
CA ASP A 158 3.53 -10.21 16.43
C ASP A 158 4.55 -9.29 15.75
N LEU A 159 4.12 -8.10 15.33
CA LEU A 159 5.02 -7.02 14.99
C LEU A 159 5.92 -6.68 16.20
N PRO A 160 7.18 -6.28 15.99
CA PRO A 160 8.01 -5.75 17.06
C PRO A 160 7.38 -4.45 17.56
N ARG A 161 7.11 -4.36 18.87
CA ARG A 161 6.49 -3.19 19.49
C ARG A 161 7.43 -2.59 20.52
N ASN A 162 7.42 -1.26 20.65
CA ASN A 162 8.13 -0.57 21.74
C ASN A 162 7.37 -0.71 23.07
N SER A 163 7.92 -0.15 24.15
CA SER A 163 7.32 -0.19 25.49
C SER A 163 5.95 0.48 25.61
N GLN A 164 5.53 1.24 24.61
CA GLN A 164 4.21 1.90 24.54
C GLN A 164 3.25 1.16 23.58
N GLY A 165 3.62 -0.03 23.11
CA GLY A 165 2.81 -0.85 22.20
C GLY A 165 2.83 -0.41 20.73
N ARG A 166 3.64 0.59 20.35
CA ARG A 166 3.73 1.07 18.96
C ARG A 166 4.58 0.12 18.12
N ALA A 167 4.08 -0.34 16.98
CA ALA A 167 4.84 -1.16 16.06
C ALA A 167 6.08 -0.43 15.47
N LEU A 168 7.18 -1.17 15.35
CA LEU A 168 8.45 -0.77 14.77
C LEU A 168 8.58 -1.39 13.37
N ILE A 169 7.96 -0.75 12.38
CA ILE A 169 7.82 -1.26 11.02
C ILE A 169 8.18 -0.19 9.98
N GLY A 170 8.37 -0.58 8.73
CA GLY A 170 8.80 0.31 7.64
C GLY A 170 7.83 1.47 7.39
N ASP A 171 6.54 1.16 7.29
CA ASP A 171 5.44 2.13 7.26
C ASP A 171 4.50 1.91 8.46
N MET A 172 4.31 2.95 9.27
CA MET A 172 3.49 2.89 10.48
C MET A 172 1.98 2.74 10.19
N ARG A 173 1.52 3.06 8.98
CA ARG A 173 0.12 2.88 8.57
C ARG A 173 -0.28 1.40 8.51
N ASN A 174 0.70 0.51 8.37
CA ASN A 174 0.48 -0.93 8.42
C ASN A 174 0.20 -1.48 9.85
N ASP A 175 0.00 -0.62 10.85
CA ASP A 175 -0.46 -0.99 12.20
C ASP A 175 -1.77 -0.28 12.61
N GLU A 176 -2.52 0.29 11.65
CA GLU A 176 -3.80 0.98 11.91
C GLU A 176 -4.94 0.05 12.32
N ASN A 177 -4.93 -1.18 11.83
CA ASN A 177 -5.88 -2.21 12.21
C ASN A 177 -5.22 -3.59 12.25
N SER A 178 -5.78 -4.49 13.04
CA SER A 178 -5.20 -5.81 13.29
C SER A 178 -5.01 -6.64 12.02
N MET A 179 -5.88 -6.51 11.02
CA MET A 179 -5.77 -7.28 9.77
C MET A 179 -4.54 -6.85 8.97
N VAL A 180 -4.30 -5.54 8.84
CA VAL A 180 -3.10 -5.04 8.15
C VAL A 180 -1.83 -5.31 8.97
N SER A 181 -1.88 -5.22 10.31
CA SER A 181 -0.75 -5.61 11.17
C SER A 181 -0.34 -7.07 10.95
N GLN A 182 -1.33 -7.97 10.81
CA GLN A 182 -1.07 -9.39 10.54
C GLN A 182 -0.59 -9.63 9.11
N LEU A 183 -1.05 -8.85 8.11
CA LEU A 183 -0.48 -8.89 6.77
C LEU A 183 0.99 -8.45 6.78
N GLN A 184 1.31 -7.32 7.43
CA GLN A 184 2.68 -6.86 7.63
C GLN A 184 3.55 -7.96 8.25
N LEU A 185 3.07 -8.57 9.35
CA LEU A 185 3.76 -9.69 9.99
C LEU A 185 4.00 -10.85 9.02
N ALA A 186 2.99 -11.23 8.23
CA ALA A 186 3.12 -12.30 7.25
C ALA A 186 4.25 -12.01 6.23
N PHE A 187 4.40 -10.76 5.76
CA PHE A 187 5.51 -10.35 4.91
C PHE A 187 6.87 -10.40 5.63
N LEU A 188 6.94 -9.99 6.90
CA LEU A 188 8.18 -10.13 7.70
C LEU A 188 8.61 -11.60 7.80
N LEU A 189 7.66 -12.49 8.11
CA LEU A 189 7.90 -13.93 8.24
C LEU A 189 8.27 -14.57 6.90
N ALA A 190 7.61 -14.17 5.81
CA ALA A 190 7.92 -14.66 4.48
C ALA A 190 9.35 -14.27 4.05
N HIS A 191 9.77 -13.02 4.30
CA HIS A 191 11.15 -12.60 4.05
C HIS A 191 12.14 -13.44 4.86
N ASN A 192 11.89 -13.63 6.16
CA ASN A 192 12.80 -14.37 7.05
C ASN A 192 12.96 -15.84 6.62
N GLU A 193 11.87 -16.48 6.22
CA GLU A 193 11.89 -17.83 5.65
C GLU A 193 12.67 -17.88 4.31
N LEU A 194 12.49 -16.87 3.45
CA LEU A 194 13.23 -16.79 2.18
C LEU A 194 14.74 -16.56 2.41
N VAL A 195 15.12 -15.84 3.47
CA VAL A 195 16.52 -15.69 3.88
C VAL A 195 17.11 -17.02 4.31
N ASP A 196 16.38 -17.80 5.09
CA ASP A 196 16.81 -19.15 5.50
C ASP A 196 17.01 -20.06 4.29
N ARG A 197 16.07 -20.05 3.35
CA ARG A 197 16.19 -20.81 2.09
C ARG A 197 17.36 -20.36 1.23
N ALA A 198 17.57 -19.06 1.08
CA ALA A 198 18.68 -18.51 0.31
C ALA A 198 20.03 -18.84 0.96
N THR A 199 20.11 -18.80 2.29
CA THR A 199 21.31 -19.19 3.04
C THR A 199 21.61 -20.68 2.87
N ALA A 200 20.61 -21.55 3.00
CA ALA A 200 20.75 -22.98 2.77
C ALA A 200 21.17 -23.32 1.33
N ALA A 201 20.75 -22.50 0.36
CA ALA A 201 21.17 -22.61 -1.04
C ALA A 201 22.56 -22.03 -1.34
N GLY A 202 23.27 -21.50 -0.34
CA GLY A 202 24.62 -20.93 -0.51
C GLY A 202 24.65 -19.59 -1.26
N ALA A 203 23.56 -18.81 -1.22
CA ALA A 203 23.54 -17.50 -1.84
C ALA A 203 24.60 -16.57 -1.24
N THR A 204 25.35 -15.85 -2.09
CA THR A 204 26.36 -14.87 -1.66
C THR A 204 25.76 -13.73 -0.84
N ASP A 205 24.56 -13.30 -1.22
CA ASP A 205 23.75 -12.33 -0.50
C ASP A 205 22.33 -12.89 -0.28
N PRO A 206 22.10 -13.61 0.84
CA PRO A 206 20.80 -14.17 1.16
C PRO A 206 19.70 -13.11 1.33
N PHE A 207 20.05 -11.91 1.80
CA PHE A 207 19.09 -10.82 2.01
C PHE A 207 18.51 -10.34 0.68
N GLU A 208 19.36 -9.94 -0.26
CA GLU A 208 18.88 -9.46 -1.56
C GLU A 208 18.24 -10.57 -2.41
N ALA A 209 18.69 -11.83 -2.25
CA ALA A 209 18.03 -12.96 -2.87
C ALA A 209 16.59 -13.15 -2.35
N ALA A 210 16.39 -13.09 -1.03
CA ALA A 210 15.08 -13.16 -0.40
C ALA A 210 14.20 -11.97 -0.79
N ARG A 211 14.73 -10.75 -0.70
CA ARG A 211 14.03 -9.50 -1.05
C ARG A 211 13.60 -9.46 -2.51
N ARG A 212 14.45 -9.91 -3.44
CA ARG A 212 14.07 -10.03 -4.86
C ARG A 212 12.94 -11.03 -5.06
N THR A 213 13.04 -12.19 -4.42
CA THR A 213 12.03 -13.26 -4.53
C THR A 213 10.68 -12.80 -3.98
N LEU A 214 10.66 -12.18 -2.80
CA LEU A 214 9.43 -11.70 -2.18
C LEU A 214 8.78 -10.59 -3.01
N ARG A 215 9.55 -9.64 -3.55
CA ARG A 215 9.04 -8.61 -4.46
C ARG A 215 8.38 -9.20 -5.71
N TRP A 216 8.99 -10.21 -6.33
CA TRP A 216 8.40 -10.86 -7.50
C TRP A 216 7.10 -11.59 -7.16
N LEU A 217 7.07 -12.31 -6.04
CA LEU A 217 5.84 -12.96 -5.56
C LEU A 217 4.74 -11.94 -5.28
N TYR A 218 5.08 -10.84 -4.61
CA TYR A 218 4.17 -9.75 -4.32
C TYR A 218 3.62 -9.12 -5.60
N GLN A 219 4.48 -8.73 -6.54
CA GLN A 219 4.07 -8.17 -7.84
C GLN A 219 3.17 -9.12 -8.63
N TYR A 220 3.49 -10.42 -8.60
CA TYR A 220 2.66 -11.46 -9.21
C TYR A 220 1.28 -11.53 -8.56
N ILE A 221 1.20 -11.57 -7.22
CA ILE A 221 -0.06 -11.58 -6.47
C ILE A 221 -0.87 -10.32 -6.76
N VAL A 222 -0.24 -9.14 -6.74
CA VAL A 222 -0.91 -7.88 -7.04
C VAL A 222 -1.54 -7.93 -8.43
N TRP A 223 -0.79 -8.31 -9.45
CA TRP A 223 -1.30 -8.28 -10.82
C TRP A 223 -2.29 -9.41 -11.15
N TYR A 224 -1.94 -10.66 -10.81
CA TYR A 224 -2.68 -11.84 -11.26
C TYR A 224 -3.80 -12.26 -10.29
N ASP A 225 -3.80 -11.77 -9.05
CA ASP A 225 -4.85 -12.08 -8.09
C ASP A 225 -5.61 -10.82 -7.67
N PHE A 226 -4.96 -9.81 -7.08
CA PHE A 226 -5.66 -8.63 -6.57
C PHE A 226 -6.32 -7.80 -7.68
N VAL A 227 -5.54 -7.26 -8.63
CA VAL A 227 -6.08 -6.42 -9.72
C VAL A 227 -7.09 -7.20 -10.56
N ALA A 228 -6.78 -8.45 -10.89
CA ALA A 228 -7.68 -9.32 -11.65
C ALA A 228 -9.05 -9.51 -10.97
N ARG A 229 -9.08 -9.55 -9.62
CA ARG A 229 -10.30 -9.77 -8.85
C ARG A 229 -11.13 -8.52 -8.61
N VAL A 230 -10.47 -7.37 -8.41
CA VAL A 230 -11.15 -6.11 -8.09
C VAL A 230 -11.52 -5.28 -9.32
N THR A 231 -11.01 -5.64 -10.49
CA THR A 231 -11.32 -4.97 -11.77
C THR A 231 -12.14 -5.87 -12.69
N MET A 232 -12.75 -5.28 -13.71
CA MET A 232 -13.45 -6.06 -14.75
C MET A 232 -12.44 -6.78 -15.64
N ASP A 233 -12.69 -8.06 -15.97
CA ASP A 233 -11.80 -8.89 -16.81
C ASP A 233 -11.34 -8.21 -18.11
N LYS A 234 -12.24 -7.46 -18.77
CA LYS A 234 -11.95 -6.72 -20.00
C LYS A 234 -10.94 -5.59 -19.78
N ILE A 235 -10.99 -4.94 -18.62
CA ILE A 235 -10.05 -3.86 -18.26
C ILE A 235 -8.69 -4.48 -17.92
N HIS A 236 -8.67 -5.52 -17.08
CA HIS A 236 -7.44 -6.23 -16.71
C HIS A 236 -6.68 -6.77 -17.93
N SER A 237 -7.39 -7.47 -18.83
CA SER A 237 -6.79 -8.05 -20.03
C SER A 237 -6.27 -7.01 -21.04
N CYS A 238 -6.90 -5.84 -21.11
CA CYS A 238 -6.44 -4.75 -21.97
C CYS A 238 -5.34 -3.88 -21.33
N ALA A 239 -5.16 -3.93 -20.00
CA ALA A 239 -4.20 -3.07 -19.30
C ALA A 239 -2.74 -3.46 -19.55
N LEU A 240 -2.44 -4.75 -19.66
CA LEU A 240 -1.10 -5.25 -19.96
C LEU A 240 -1.15 -6.45 -20.91
N VAL A 241 -0.64 -6.27 -22.13
CA VAL A 241 -0.73 -7.29 -23.19
C VAL A 241 0.63 -7.93 -23.43
N LEU A 242 0.67 -9.27 -23.45
CA LEU A 242 1.86 -10.03 -23.84
C LEU A 242 1.89 -10.23 -25.36
N GLU A 243 2.80 -9.54 -26.03
CA GLU A 243 2.96 -9.60 -27.48
C GLU A 243 4.12 -10.52 -27.89
N SER A 244 3.96 -11.16 -29.05
CA SER A 244 5.05 -11.91 -29.69
C SER A 244 5.76 -11.00 -30.67
N LEU A 245 7.03 -10.72 -30.41
CA LEU A 245 7.90 -9.90 -31.23
C LEU A 245 8.70 -10.77 -32.22
N CYS A 246 9.40 -10.11 -33.16
CA CYS A 246 10.23 -10.80 -34.14
C CYS A 246 11.26 -11.72 -33.47
N GLY A 247 11.46 -12.91 -34.06
CA GLY A 247 12.36 -13.93 -33.54
C GLY A 247 11.80 -14.72 -32.35
N GLY A 248 10.48 -14.71 -32.10
CA GLY A 248 9.85 -15.48 -31.02
C GLY A 248 9.99 -14.87 -29.62
N ARG A 249 10.56 -13.66 -29.53
CA ARG A 249 10.67 -12.92 -28.27
C ARG A 249 9.29 -12.54 -27.75
N LYS A 250 9.15 -12.48 -26.43
CA LYS A 250 7.93 -11.99 -25.77
C LYS A 250 8.19 -10.60 -25.19
N GLY A 251 7.24 -9.69 -25.35
CA GLY A 251 7.29 -8.33 -24.82
C GLY A 251 5.97 -7.97 -24.17
N TRP A 252 6.02 -7.19 -23.09
CA TRP A 252 4.83 -6.64 -22.46
C TRP A 252 4.58 -5.23 -22.97
N THR A 253 3.35 -4.98 -23.43
CA THR A 253 2.91 -3.69 -23.94
C THR A 253 1.82 -3.13 -23.02
N PRO A 254 2.05 -1.95 -22.38
CA PRO A 254 1.00 -1.27 -21.63
C PRO A 254 -0.12 -0.81 -22.56
N GLY A 255 -1.36 -1.17 -22.21
CA GLY A 255 -2.57 -0.76 -22.92
C GLY A 255 -3.27 0.43 -22.26
N LEU A 256 -4.58 0.55 -22.47
CA LEU A 256 -5.43 1.66 -21.99
C LEU A 256 -4.90 3.07 -22.31
N ARG A 257 -4.15 3.20 -23.42
CA ARG A 257 -3.50 4.47 -23.82
C ARG A 257 -4.47 5.58 -24.22
N ASP A 258 -5.72 5.20 -24.49
CA ASP A 258 -6.86 6.07 -24.72
C ASP A 258 -7.41 6.68 -23.42
N VAL A 259 -7.20 6.01 -22.29
CA VAL A 259 -7.65 6.43 -20.96
C VAL A 259 -6.52 7.06 -20.15
N TYR A 260 -5.31 6.50 -20.26
CA TYR A 260 -4.18 6.87 -19.43
C TYR A 260 -2.87 6.81 -20.22
N GLN A 261 -2.16 7.93 -20.28
CA GLN A 261 -0.81 8.00 -20.81
C GLN A 261 0.11 8.56 -19.76
N TRP A 262 0.72 7.67 -18.99
CA TRP A 262 1.67 7.99 -17.92
C TRP A 262 2.76 9.04 -18.30
N LYS A 263 3.09 9.17 -19.60
CA LYS A 263 4.04 10.18 -20.09
C LYS A 263 3.50 11.60 -20.21
N HIS A 264 2.19 11.74 -20.39
CA HIS A 264 1.49 13.00 -20.69
C HIS A 264 0.40 13.33 -19.68
N ASP A 265 -0.02 12.34 -18.89
CA ASP A 265 -1.08 12.43 -17.90
C ASP A 265 -0.76 11.50 -16.72
N PRO A 266 0.23 11.87 -15.86
CA PRO A 266 0.54 11.08 -14.68
C PRO A 266 -0.59 11.24 -13.65
N PHE A 267 -1.55 10.33 -13.70
CA PHE A 267 -2.50 10.03 -12.62
C PHE A 267 -1.73 9.81 -11.32
N MET A 268 -1.74 10.82 -10.47
CA MET A 268 -1.58 10.70 -9.02
C MET A 268 -2.96 10.99 -8.43
N PRO A 269 -3.62 10.02 -7.77
CA PRO A 269 -4.71 10.35 -6.86
C PRO A 269 -4.21 11.25 -5.73
#